data_AF-X1NTN9-F1
#
_entry.id   AF-X1NTN9-F1
#
_cell.length_a   1.000
_cell.length_b   1.000
_cell.length_c   1.000
_cell.angle_alpha   90.00
_cell.angle_beta   90.00
_cell.angle_gamma   90.00
#
_symmetry.space_group_name_H-M   'P 1'
#
loop_
_entity.id
_entity.type
_entity.pdbx_description
1 polymer ?
#
loop_
_entity_poly.entity_id
_entity_poly.type
_entity_poly.pdbx_seq_one_letter_code
_entity_poly.pdbx_strand_id
1 'polypeptide(L)'
;DKNGGVEIPGELIESFDELPIVIIDVNDPENSDAVPVLMGIRHVSGVKPWGAYQQAMLIAQLMDDFQLPLQETAAKLSMTTREANRRRRAYKALEQMQRDEEFADIADPELYYKFHESVGIPEVKDWLGWSENDLVFTNEDTRSQFYELITQRYDEETNRPIPAKLQTREDVRNLRRLLRDENAKAALLDPSRTLNEAMAIAISTETGGWVSQVRAAISAIEGLKIKDVKLISDDQLQLLEILRTLLNERIEDRKKLSSA
;
A
#
# COMPACT_ATOMS: atom_id res chain seq x y z
N ASP A 1 -33.28 46.13 15.74
CA ASP A 1 -32.08 45.92 16.56
C ASP A 1 -30.85 46.55 15.94
N LYS A 2 -30.32 47.61 16.56
CA LYS A 2 -29.06 48.28 16.18
C LYS A 2 -28.03 48.29 17.33
N ASN A 3 -28.28 47.55 18.40
CA ASN A 3 -27.50 47.63 19.65
C ASN A 3 -26.69 46.35 19.93
N GLY A 4 -26.10 45.75 18.89
CA GLY A 4 -25.26 44.55 19.02
C GLY A 4 -23.76 44.81 18.89
N GLY A 5 -23.33 46.08 18.88
CA GLY A 5 -21.91 46.43 18.79
C GLY A 5 -21.23 46.36 20.14
N VAL A 6 -20.13 45.60 20.23
CA VAL A 6 -19.22 45.66 21.38
C VAL A 6 -18.35 46.91 21.21
N GLU A 7 -18.31 47.76 22.23
CA GLU A 7 -17.45 48.95 22.26
C GLU A 7 -15.99 48.48 22.33
N ILE A 8 -15.19 48.83 21.31
CA ILE A 8 -13.78 48.45 21.24
C ILE A 8 -12.96 49.48 22.01
N PRO A 9 -12.12 49.08 22.99
CA PRO A 9 -11.27 50.00 23.73
C PRO A 9 -10.35 50.79 22.79
N GLY A 10 -10.21 52.10 23.02
CA GLY A 10 -9.35 52.98 22.22
C GLY A 10 -7.90 52.50 22.17
N GLU A 11 -7.38 51.99 23.30
CA GLU A 11 -6.04 51.40 23.39
C GLU A 11 -5.85 50.21 22.43
N LEU A 12 -6.91 49.41 22.20
CA LEU A 12 -6.83 48.30 21.25
C LEU A 12 -6.74 48.84 19.82
N ILE A 13 -7.46 49.92 19.49
CA ILE A 13 -7.37 50.57 18.18
C ILE A 13 -5.96 51.13 17.96
N GLU A 14 -5.42 51.84 18.95
CA GLU A 14 -4.05 52.38 18.91
C GLU A 14 -2.99 51.27 18.79
N SER A 15 -3.22 50.09 19.37
CA SER A 15 -2.30 48.96 19.24
C SER A 15 -2.15 48.43 17.81
N PHE A 16 -3.08 48.74 16.89
CA PHE A 16 -2.96 48.38 15.47
C PHE A 16 -2.09 49.36 14.68
N ASP A 17 -1.76 50.54 15.22
CA ASP A 17 -0.89 51.52 14.55
C ASP A 17 0.59 51.11 14.58
N GLU A 18 1.00 50.33 15.60
CA GLU A 18 2.35 49.80 15.77
C GLU A 18 2.33 48.28 15.97
N LEU A 19 2.07 47.54 14.89
CA LEU A 19 2.14 46.08 14.93
C LEU A 19 3.59 45.61 14.79
N PRO A 20 4.13 44.83 15.76
CA PRO A 20 5.42 44.19 15.60
C PRO A 20 5.31 43.11 14.51
N ILE A 21 5.89 43.38 13.35
CA ILE A 21 5.93 42.45 12.21
C ILE A 21 7.34 41.95 11.98
N VAL A 22 7.44 40.71 11.50
CA VAL A 22 8.67 40.16 10.93
C VAL A 22 8.48 40.15 9.42
N ILE A 23 9.33 40.89 8.70
CA ILE A 23 9.36 40.89 7.24
C ILE A 23 10.39 39.86 6.79
N ILE A 24 9.96 38.90 5.99
CA ILE A 24 10.82 37.92 5.35
C ILE A 24 10.81 38.23 3.85
N ASP A 25 11.97 38.58 3.30
CA ASP A 25 12.10 38.79 1.86
C ASP A 25 12.26 37.46 1.14
N VAL A 26 11.19 36.98 0.51
CA VAL A 26 11.18 35.71 -0.23
C VAL A 26 11.93 35.78 -1.56
N ASN A 27 12.35 36.97 -2.00
CA ASN A 27 13.22 37.10 -3.17
C ASN A 27 14.70 36.85 -2.82
N ASP A 28 15.04 36.88 -1.53
CA ASP A 28 16.33 36.38 -1.04
C ASP A 28 16.35 34.85 -1.20
N PRO A 29 17.30 34.27 -1.95
CA PRO A 29 17.42 32.82 -2.11
C PRO A 29 17.47 32.05 -0.79
N GLU A 30 18.04 32.64 0.27
CA GLU A 30 18.13 32.02 1.60
C GLU A 30 16.76 31.86 2.29
N ASN A 31 15.76 32.63 1.87
CA ASN A 31 14.41 32.63 2.43
C ASN A 31 13.34 32.10 1.47
N SER A 32 13.75 31.53 0.34
CA SER A 32 12.84 31.08 -0.71
C SER A 32 11.83 30.02 -0.21
N ASP A 33 12.21 29.21 0.78
CA ASP A 33 11.37 28.18 1.42
C ASP A 33 10.53 28.70 2.60
N ALA A 34 10.64 29.98 2.98
CA ALA A 34 10.06 30.49 4.22
C ALA A 34 8.53 30.36 4.24
N VAL A 35 7.86 30.63 3.11
CA VAL A 35 6.40 30.50 3.00
C VAL A 35 5.92 29.06 3.21
N PRO A 36 6.41 28.05 2.46
CA PRO A 36 6.00 26.66 2.68
C PRO A 36 6.42 26.12 4.05
N VAL A 37 7.55 26.55 4.60
CA VAL A 37 7.95 26.18 5.97
C VAL A 37 6.98 26.75 7.01
N LEU A 38 6.61 28.03 6.91
CA LEU A 38 5.64 28.65 7.83
C LEU A 38 4.26 27.97 7.74
N MET A 39 3.81 27.62 6.54
CA MET A 39 2.60 26.81 6.35
C MET A 39 2.75 25.43 7.03
N GLY A 40 3.90 24.78 6.82
CA GLY A 40 4.23 23.49 7.41
C GLY A 40 4.21 23.50 8.93
N ILE A 41 4.82 24.48 9.58
CA ILE A 41 4.81 24.61 11.04
C ILE A 41 3.37 24.71 11.57
N ARG A 42 2.52 25.52 10.91
CA ARG A 42 1.13 25.73 11.32
C ARG A 42 0.25 24.50 11.13
N HIS A 43 0.48 23.73 10.06
CA HIS A 43 -0.45 22.70 9.59
C HIS A 43 0.08 21.27 9.67
N VAL A 44 1.36 21.06 9.89
CA VAL A 44 1.94 19.74 10.19
C VAL A 44 2.09 19.58 11.70
N SER A 45 2.63 20.60 12.36
CA SER A 45 2.94 20.58 13.81
C SER A 45 1.94 21.37 14.68
N GLY A 46 1.04 22.14 14.07
CA GLY A 46 0.17 23.09 14.77
C GLY A 46 -1.29 22.64 14.96
N VAL A 47 -2.14 23.58 15.41
CA VAL A 47 -3.48 23.32 15.97
C VAL A 47 -4.51 22.89 14.91
N LYS A 48 -4.28 23.18 13.62
CA LYS A 48 -5.17 22.78 12.52
C LYS A 48 -4.42 21.90 11.51
N PRO A 49 -4.34 20.59 11.76
CA PRO A 49 -3.51 19.72 10.95
C PRO A 49 -4.05 19.58 9.53
N TRP A 50 -3.16 19.62 8.55
CA TRP A 50 -3.43 19.19 7.19
C TRP A 50 -3.66 17.68 7.14
N GLY A 51 -4.40 17.23 6.12
CA GLY A 51 -4.53 15.80 5.83
C GLY A 51 -3.18 15.18 5.44
N ALA A 52 -3.06 13.87 5.60
CA ALA A 52 -1.80 13.15 5.40
C ALA A 52 -1.23 13.33 3.98
N TYR A 53 -2.11 13.42 2.97
CA TYR A 53 -1.73 13.72 1.59
C TYR A 53 -1.07 15.10 1.45
N GLN A 54 -1.69 16.16 1.98
CA GLN A 54 -1.14 17.52 1.88
C GLN A 54 0.18 17.65 2.64
N GLN A 55 0.31 16.99 3.79
CA GLN A 55 1.59 16.94 4.51
C GLN A 55 2.69 16.26 3.67
N ALA A 56 2.34 15.18 2.95
CA ALA A 56 3.29 14.47 2.09
C ALA A 56 3.66 15.28 0.83
N MET A 57 2.69 16.00 0.25
CA MET A 57 2.90 16.93 -0.86
C MET A 57 3.88 18.05 -0.45
N LEU A 58 3.70 18.64 0.73
CA LEU A 58 4.62 19.66 1.25
C LEU A 58 6.05 19.11 1.39
N ILE A 59 6.21 17.89 1.90
CA ILE A 59 7.53 17.26 2.02
C ILE A 59 8.17 17.09 0.64
N ALA A 60 7.40 16.65 -0.36
CA ALA A 60 7.91 16.52 -1.73
C ALA A 60 8.32 17.89 -2.31
N GLN A 61 7.49 18.93 -2.14
CA GLN A 61 7.80 20.30 -2.59
C GLN A 61 9.07 20.85 -1.94
N LEU A 62 9.21 20.72 -0.61
CA LEU A 62 10.41 21.17 0.12
C LEU A 62 11.69 20.51 -0.39
N MET A 63 11.62 19.24 -0.78
CA MET A 63 12.78 18.52 -1.29
C MET A 63 13.04 18.73 -2.79
N ASP A 64 11.99 18.77 -3.61
CA ASP A 64 12.11 18.77 -5.07
C ASP A 64 12.18 20.20 -5.63
N ASP A 65 11.41 21.13 -5.06
CA ASP A 65 11.35 22.52 -5.54
C ASP A 65 12.34 23.41 -4.79
N PHE A 66 12.48 23.20 -3.49
CA PHE A 66 13.37 24.00 -2.62
C PHE A 66 14.70 23.32 -2.30
N GLN A 67 14.94 22.12 -2.82
CA GLN A 67 16.21 21.38 -2.70
C GLN A 67 16.66 21.16 -1.24
N LEU A 68 15.72 21.14 -0.29
CA LEU A 68 16.05 20.91 1.11
C LEU A 68 16.40 19.44 1.36
N PRO A 69 17.49 19.16 2.10
CA PRO A 69 17.78 17.80 2.53
C PRO A 69 16.64 17.19 3.34
N LEU A 70 16.43 15.88 3.19
CA LEU A 70 15.36 15.15 3.89
C LEU A 70 15.41 15.34 5.41
N GLN A 71 16.61 15.35 6.01
CA GLN A 71 16.79 15.52 7.45
C GLN A 71 16.37 16.92 7.91
N GLU A 72 16.69 17.95 7.12
CA GLU A 72 16.29 19.32 7.41
C GLU A 72 14.79 19.50 7.25
N THR A 73 14.21 18.99 6.16
CA THR A 73 12.77 18.98 5.92
C THR A 73 12.01 18.33 7.09
N ALA A 74 12.47 17.16 7.56
CA ALA A 74 11.86 16.47 8.69
C ALA A 74 11.96 17.28 9.99
N ALA A 75 13.11 17.93 10.25
CA ALA A 75 13.32 18.78 11.41
C ALA A 75 12.39 20.02 11.39
N LYS A 76 12.30 20.73 10.26
CA LYS A 76 11.42 21.90 10.08
C LYS A 76 9.95 21.55 10.32
N LEU A 77 9.53 20.33 9.97
CA LEU A 77 8.17 19.83 10.15
C LEU A 77 7.96 18.99 11.42
N SER A 78 8.92 19.02 12.35
CA SER A 78 8.84 18.32 13.65
C SER A 78 8.50 16.83 13.54
N MET A 79 9.04 16.12 12.55
CA MET A 79 8.83 14.67 12.35
C MET A 79 10.16 13.92 12.19
N THR A 80 10.11 12.60 12.27
CA THR A 80 11.31 11.79 12.04
C THR A 80 11.65 11.72 10.55
N THR A 81 12.94 11.65 10.22
CA THR A 81 13.44 11.44 8.84
C THR A 81 12.79 10.22 8.18
N ARG A 82 12.58 9.13 8.94
CA ARG A 82 11.93 7.90 8.45
C ARG A 82 10.49 8.16 8.03
N GLU A 83 9.73 8.89 8.83
CA GLU A 83 8.35 9.24 8.53
C GLU A 83 8.26 10.20 7.34
N ALA A 84 9.10 11.24 7.30
CA ALA A 84 9.17 12.16 6.17
C ALA A 84 9.45 11.42 4.86
N ASN A 85 10.41 10.48 4.89
CA ASN A 85 10.74 9.67 3.73
C ASN A 85 9.57 8.79 3.27
N ARG A 86 8.93 8.08 4.22
CA ARG A 86 7.77 7.22 3.89
C ARG A 86 6.65 8.01 3.23
N ARG A 87 6.37 9.22 3.73
CA ARG A 87 5.36 10.12 3.17
C ARG A 87 5.74 10.59 1.78
N ARG A 88 7.00 11.01 1.57
CA ARG A 88 7.50 11.38 0.23
C ARG A 88 7.34 10.24 -0.76
N ARG A 89 7.75 9.02 -0.40
CA ARG A 89 7.60 7.82 -1.25
C ARG A 89 6.14 7.57 -1.61
N ALA A 90 5.25 7.64 -0.63
CA ALA A 90 3.81 7.45 -0.83
C ALA A 90 3.20 8.51 -1.76
N TYR A 91 3.61 9.77 -1.58
CA TYR A 91 3.21 10.87 -2.45
C TYR A 91 3.70 10.64 -3.88
N LYS A 92 4.98 10.29 -4.08
CA LYS A 92 5.53 10.00 -5.41
C LYS A 92 4.88 8.80 -6.09
N ALA A 93 4.51 7.78 -5.34
CA ALA A 93 3.79 6.62 -5.87
C ALA A 93 2.36 6.99 -6.34
N LEU A 94 1.67 7.87 -5.62
CA LEU A 94 0.37 8.40 -6.05
C LEU A 94 0.55 9.36 -7.24
N GLU A 95 1.57 10.21 -7.21
CA GLU A 95 1.92 11.12 -8.31
C GLU A 95 2.24 10.35 -9.61
N GLN A 96 2.84 9.16 -9.50
CA GLN A 96 3.03 8.24 -10.62
C GLN A 96 1.67 7.78 -11.18
N MET A 97 0.72 7.38 -10.33
CA MET A 97 -0.62 6.97 -10.77
C MET A 97 -1.38 8.14 -11.43
N GLN A 98 -1.21 9.36 -10.92
CA GLN A 98 -1.81 10.57 -11.51
C GLN A 98 -1.28 10.91 -12.91
N ARG A 99 -0.13 10.35 -13.29
CA ARG A 99 0.49 10.50 -14.61
C ARG A 99 0.32 9.27 -15.49
N ASP A 100 -0.34 8.22 -14.99
CA ASP A 100 -0.55 6.98 -15.69
C ASP A 100 -1.68 7.13 -16.72
N GLU A 101 -1.47 6.65 -17.94
CA GLU A 101 -2.41 6.84 -19.06
C GLU A 101 -3.79 6.20 -18.81
N GLU A 102 -3.84 5.10 -18.06
CA GLU A 102 -5.08 4.36 -17.80
C GLU A 102 -5.74 4.78 -16.48
N PHE A 103 -4.94 5.16 -15.49
CA PHE A 103 -5.42 5.37 -14.12
C PHE A 103 -5.49 6.83 -13.67
N ALA A 104 -5.00 7.79 -14.46
CA ALA A 104 -4.95 9.21 -14.08
C ALA A 104 -6.32 9.78 -13.68
N ASP A 105 -7.39 9.44 -14.41
CA ASP A 105 -8.75 9.97 -14.17
C ASP A 105 -9.35 9.53 -12.83
N ILE A 106 -8.83 8.44 -12.26
CA ILE A 106 -9.31 7.85 -11.00
C ILE A 106 -8.25 7.92 -9.88
N ALA A 107 -7.14 8.63 -10.12
CA ALA A 107 -6.04 8.82 -9.17
C ALA A 107 -6.36 9.93 -8.15
N ASP A 108 -7.20 9.59 -7.16
CA ASP A 108 -7.66 10.53 -6.14
C ASP A 108 -6.69 10.67 -4.94
N PRO A 109 -6.47 11.88 -4.37
CA PRO A 109 -5.74 12.10 -3.12
C PRO A 109 -6.15 11.20 -1.94
N GLU A 110 -7.41 10.75 -1.88
CA GLU A 110 -7.89 9.80 -0.88
C GLU A 110 -7.20 8.44 -0.95
N LEU A 111 -6.66 8.04 -2.12
CA LEU A 111 -5.89 6.81 -2.28
C LEU A 111 -4.52 6.86 -1.58
N TYR A 112 -4.06 8.05 -1.16
CA TYR A 112 -2.75 8.26 -0.54
C TYR A 112 -2.44 7.26 0.57
N TYR A 113 -3.42 6.94 1.44
CA TYR A 113 -3.15 6.02 2.55
C TYR A 113 -2.79 4.61 2.07
N LYS A 114 -3.30 4.17 0.90
CA LYS A 114 -2.99 2.85 0.33
C LYS A 114 -1.55 2.81 -0.14
N PHE A 115 -1.09 3.87 -0.81
CA PHE A 115 0.32 4.03 -1.18
C PHE A 115 1.22 4.11 0.05
N HIS A 116 0.81 4.86 1.07
CA HIS A 116 1.56 5.00 2.31
C HIS A 116 1.74 3.68 3.07
N GLU A 117 0.70 2.84 3.12
CA GLU A 117 0.82 1.49 3.66
C GLU A 117 1.73 0.63 2.78
N SER A 118 1.53 0.64 1.46
CA SER A 118 2.28 -0.18 0.49
C SER A 118 3.79 0.04 0.53
N VAL A 119 4.26 1.30 0.47
CA VAL A 119 5.70 1.62 0.53
C VAL A 119 6.35 1.31 1.89
N GLY A 120 5.53 1.01 2.91
CA GLY A 120 5.98 0.55 4.23
C GLY A 120 6.13 -0.97 4.35
N ILE A 121 5.68 -1.75 3.37
CA ILE A 121 5.68 -3.20 3.39
C ILE A 121 6.75 -3.72 2.42
N PRO A 122 7.81 -4.39 2.89
CA PRO A 122 8.88 -4.89 2.02
C PRO A 122 8.36 -5.77 0.89
N GLU A 123 7.46 -6.71 1.19
CA GLU A 123 6.91 -7.65 0.19
C GLU A 123 6.16 -6.93 -0.93
N VAL A 124 5.47 -5.84 -0.61
CA VAL A 124 4.74 -5.04 -1.60
C VAL A 124 5.71 -4.21 -2.43
N LYS A 125 6.74 -3.61 -1.80
CA LYS A 125 7.79 -2.90 -2.54
C LYS A 125 8.55 -3.81 -3.51
N ASP A 126 8.88 -5.01 -3.08
CA ASP A 126 9.58 -5.99 -3.92
C ASP A 126 8.69 -6.43 -5.08
N TRP A 127 7.40 -6.70 -4.81
CA TRP A 127 6.42 -7.06 -5.84
C TRP A 127 6.20 -5.95 -6.88
N LEU A 128 6.17 -4.69 -6.46
CA LEU A 128 5.98 -3.53 -7.34
C LEU A 128 7.29 -3.00 -7.95
N GLY A 129 8.45 -3.54 -7.54
CA GLY A 129 9.75 -3.06 -7.97
C GLY A 129 9.99 -1.59 -7.59
N TRP A 130 9.80 -1.23 -6.31
CA TRP A 130 10.02 0.15 -5.85
C TRP A 130 11.49 0.61 -6.06
N SER A 131 11.70 1.66 -6.87
CA SER A 131 13.00 2.32 -7.03
C SER A 131 13.20 3.38 -5.94
N GLU A 132 14.23 3.22 -5.13
CA GLU A 132 14.60 4.24 -4.12
C GLU A 132 15.26 5.48 -4.75
N ASN A 133 15.78 5.35 -5.97
CA ASN A 133 16.43 6.46 -6.69
C ASN A 133 15.39 7.31 -7.41
N ASP A 134 14.51 6.65 -8.16
CA ASP A 134 13.53 7.33 -9.03
C ASP A 134 12.21 7.59 -8.32
N LEU A 135 11.99 6.95 -7.17
CA LEU A 135 10.78 7.05 -6.35
C LEU A 135 9.51 6.62 -7.10
N VAL A 136 9.61 5.55 -7.88
CA VAL A 136 8.52 4.98 -8.68
C VAL A 136 8.45 3.46 -8.54
N PHE A 137 7.29 2.88 -8.86
CA PHE A 137 7.13 1.46 -9.14
C PHE A 137 7.62 1.15 -10.55
N THR A 138 8.64 0.30 -10.65
CA THR A 138 9.30 -0.01 -11.93
C THR A 138 8.69 -1.21 -12.66
N ASN A 139 7.97 -2.09 -11.95
CA ASN A 139 7.30 -3.22 -12.57
C ASN A 139 5.89 -2.80 -13.03
N GLU A 140 5.73 -2.61 -14.34
CA GLU A 140 4.49 -2.13 -14.96
C GLU A 140 3.31 -3.09 -14.81
N ASP A 141 3.55 -4.40 -15.00
CA ASP A 141 2.49 -5.42 -14.89
C ASP A 141 1.92 -5.44 -13.47
N THR A 142 2.79 -5.47 -12.46
CA THR A 142 2.34 -5.54 -11.06
C THR A 142 1.84 -4.20 -10.54
N ARG A 143 2.33 -3.07 -11.08
CA ARG A 143 1.81 -1.72 -10.82
C ARG A 143 0.36 -1.61 -11.30
N SER A 144 0.09 -1.99 -12.55
CA SER A 144 -1.27 -1.95 -13.12
C SER A 144 -2.23 -2.85 -12.33
N GLN A 145 -1.80 -4.07 -12.01
CA GLN A 145 -2.54 -4.96 -11.11
C GLN A 145 -2.83 -4.33 -9.75
N PHE A 146 -1.86 -3.64 -9.14
CA PHE A 146 -2.09 -2.96 -7.88
C PHE A 146 -3.08 -1.80 -7.99
N TYR A 147 -3.01 -1.01 -9.07
CA TYR A 147 -3.96 0.07 -9.33
C TYR A 147 -5.40 -0.47 -9.47
N GLU A 148 -5.58 -1.57 -10.21
CA GLU A 148 -6.86 -2.28 -10.30
C GLU A 148 -7.38 -2.77 -8.94
N LEU A 149 -6.50 -3.21 -8.05
CA LEU A 149 -6.88 -3.69 -6.73
C LEU A 149 -7.36 -2.56 -5.81
N ILE A 150 -6.83 -1.35 -5.98
CA ILE A 150 -7.13 -0.19 -5.13
C ILE A 150 -8.20 0.74 -5.69
N THR A 151 -8.60 0.57 -6.95
CA THR A 151 -9.61 1.41 -7.61
C THR A 151 -10.93 0.68 -7.80
N GLN A 152 -12.02 1.46 -7.87
CA GLN A 152 -13.32 0.93 -8.26
C GLN A 152 -13.33 0.71 -9.77
N ARG A 153 -13.93 -0.40 -10.21
CA ARG A 153 -14.14 -0.72 -11.63
C ARG A 153 -15.62 -0.74 -11.96
N TYR A 154 -15.94 -0.82 -13.25
CA TYR A 154 -17.30 -1.03 -13.73
C TYR A 154 -17.36 -2.34 -14.49
N ASP A 155 -18.41 -3.11 -14.23
CA ASP A 155 -18.71 -4.31 -15.01
C ASP A 155 -19.12 -3.91 -16.44
N GLU A 156 -18.43 -4.43 -17.45
CA GLU A 156 -18.62 -4.01 -18.84
C GLU A 156 -20.02 -4.33 -19.38
N GLU A 157 -20.65 -5.42 -18.91
CA GLU A 157 -21.97 -5.86 -19.39
C GLU A 157 -23.12 -5.14 -18.68
N THR A 158 -22.99 -4.94 -17.37
CA THR A 158 -24.06 -4.45 -16.51
C THR A 158 -23.89 -2.98 -16.09
N ASN A 159 -22.73 -2.38 -16.38
CA ASN A 159 -22.32 -1.04 -15.96
C ASN A 159 -22.46 -0.81 -14.45
N ARG A 160 -22.34 -1.89 -13.64
CA ARG A 160 -22.43 -1.82 -12.18
C ARG A 160 -21.05 -1.55 -11.59
N PRO A 161 -20.97 -0.71 -10.54
CA PRO A 161 -19.71 -0.47 -9.86
C PRO A 161 -19.26 -1.75 -9.13
N ILE A 162 -18.05 -2.21 -9.44
CA ILE A 162 -17.33 -3.25 -8.71
C ILE A 162 -16.37 -2.51 -7.76
N PRO A 163 -16.61 -2.58 -6.45
CA PRO A 163 -15.76 -1.87 -5.50
C PRO A 163 -14.32 -2.37 -5.55
N ALA A 164 -13.37 -1.48 -5.20
CA ALA A 164 -11.97 -1.85 -5.05
C ALA A 164 -11.81 -3.07 -4.12
N LYS A 165 -10.95 -4.01 -4.51
CA LYS A 165 -10.69 -5.23 -3.71
C LYS A 165 -9.95 -4.88 -2.41
N LEU A 166 -9.11 -3.84 -2.43
CA LEU A 166 -8.42 -3.29 -1.26
C LEU A 166 -9.07 -1.96 -0.87
N GLN A 167 -9.90 -1.96 0.17
CA GLN A 167 -10.68 -0.79 0.58
C GLN A 167 -10.08 -0.06 1.77
N THR A 168 -9.37 -0.77 2.63
CA THR A 168 -8.88 -0.26 3.91
C THR A 168 -7.38 -0.36 4.02
N ARG A 169 -6.80 0.31 5.03
CA ARG A 169 -5.38 0.15 5.38
C ARG A 169 -5.04 -1.30 5.73
N GLU A 170 -5.97 -2.00 6.37
CA GLU A 170 -5.76 -3.38 6.79
C GLU A 170 -5.69 -4.32 5.58
N ASP A 171 -6.51 -4.08 4.56
CA ASP A 171 -6.47 -4.84 3.30
C ASP A 171 -5.10 -4.72 2.62
N VAL A 172 -4.53 -3.51 2.61
CA VAL A 172 -3.17 -3.29 2.07
C VAL A 172 -2.12 -4.00 2.93
N ARG A 173 -2.26 -4.03 4.26
CA ARG A 173 -1.35 -4.77 5.14
C ARG A 173 -1.43 -6.28 4.92
N ASN A 174 -2.61 -6.79 4.62
CA ASN A 174 -2.82 -8.20 4.29
C ASN A 174 -2.06 -8.63 3.02
N LEU A 175 -1.67 -7.70 2.13
CA LEU A 175 -0.82 -8.01 0.99
C LEU A 175 0.51 -8.66 1.40
N ARG A 176 1.09 -8.30 2.55
CA ARG A 176 2.31 -8.97 3.07
C ARG A 176 2.14 -10.49 3.09
N ARG A 177 0.96 -10.94 3.51
CA ARG A 177 0.65 -12.35 3.66
C ARG A 177 0.29 -12.97 2.31
N LEU A 178 -0.59 -12.31 1.56
CA LEU A 178 -1.08 -12.80 0.27
C LEU A 178 0.04 -12.95 -0.76
N LEU A 179 1.00 -12.03 -0.78
CA LEU A 179 2.11 -12.05 -1.73
C LEU A 179 3.17 -13.14 -1.43
N ARG A 180 3.14 -13.77 -0.25
CA ARG A 180 4.04 -14.87 0.11
C ARG A 180 3.54 -16.24 -0.33
N ASP A 181 2.27 -16.34 -0.74
CA ASP A 181 1.63 -17.57 -1.20
C ASP A 181 1.13 -17.37 -2.64
N GLU A 182 1.72 -18.10 -3.58
CA GLU A 182 1.38 -17.96 -5.01
C GLU A 182 -0.10 -18.29 -5.30
N ASN A 183 -0.73 -19.21 -4.55
CA ASN A 183 -2.15 -19.51 -4.73
C ASN A 183 -3.03 -18.36 -4.20
N ALA A 184 -2.64 -17.78 -3.05
CA ALA A 184 -3.34 -16.64 -2.48
C ALA A 184 -3.20 -15.39 -3.37
N LYS A 185 -2.00 -15.16 -3.91
CA LYS A 185 -1.72 -14.11 -4.89
C LYS A 185 -2.51 -14.31 -6.17
N ALA A 186 -2.54 -15.51 -6.74
CA ALA A 186 -3.35 -15.81 -7.92
C ALA A 186 -4.84 -15.53 -7.67
N ALA A 187 -5.36 -15.94 -6.50
CA ALA A 187 -6.74 -15.65 -6.12
C ALA A 187 -7.00 -14.15 -5.85
N LEU A 188 -6.01 -13.42 -5.35
CA LEU A 188 -6.09 -11.97 -5.18
C LEU A 188 -6.20 -11.26 -6.53
N LEU A 189 -5.47 -11.71 -7.55
CA LEU A 189 -5.44 -11.09 -8.87
C LEU A 189 -6.62 -11.51 -9.77
N ASP A 190 -7.29 -12.61 -9.46
CA ASP A 190 -8.49 -13.06 -10.17
C ASP A 190 -9.67 -12.09 -9.96
N PRO A 191 -10.21 -11.43 -11.01
CA PRO A 191 -11.33 -10.48 -10.89
C PRO A 191 -12.61 -11.12 -10.35
N SER A 192 -12.79 -12.44 -10.54
CA SER A 192 -13.97 -13.18 -10.09
C SER A 192 -13.96 -13.51 -8.60
N ARG A 193 -12.81 -13.35 -7.94
CA ARG A 193 -12.60 -13.73 -6.54
C ARG A 193 -12.53 -12.54 -5.61
N THR A 194 -12.92 -12.75 -4.36
CA THR A 194 -12.89 -11.70 -3.33
C THR A 194 -11.57 -11.69 -2.55
N LEU A 195 -11.27 -10.58 -1.87
CA LEU A 195 -10.15 -10.50 -0.93
C LEU A 195 -10.24 -11.59 0.15
N ASN A 196 -11.45 -11.87 0.65
CA ASN A 196 -11.67 -12.86 1.70
C ASN A 196 -11.31 -14.28 1.26
N GLU A 197 -11.59 -14.63 0.00
CA GLU A 197 -11.21 -15.93 -0.56
C GLU A 197 -9.69 -16.07 -0.68
N ALA A 198 -9.01 -15.03 -1.17
CA ALA A 198 -7.55 -14.99 -1.22
C ALA A 198 -6.94 -15.13 0.20
N MET A 199 -7.52 -14.44 1.17
CA MET A 199 -7.12 -14.53 2.59
C MET A 199 -7.35 -15.93 3.17
N ALA A 200 -8.47 -16.57 2.85
CA ALA A 200 -8.76 -17.93 3.30
C ALA A 200 -7.73 -18.92 2.76
N ILE A 201 -7.29 -18.76 1.50
CA ILE A 201 -6.22 -19.58 0.91
C ILE A 201 -4.92 -19.37 1.70
N ALA A 202 -4.48 -18.13 1.93
CA ALA A 202 -3.27 -17.85 2.70
C ALA A 202 -3.33 -18.40 4.13
N ILE A 203 -4.48 -18.29 4.80
CA ILE A 203 -4.71 -18.88 6.13
C ILE A 203 -4.62 -20.39 6.09
N SER A 204 -5.24 -21.02 5.09
CA SER A 204 -5.22 -22.47 4.95
C SER A 204 -3.77 -22.96 4.80
N THR A 205 -2.96 -22.34 3.94
CA THR A 205 -1.56 -22.73 3.73
C THR A 205 -0.74 -22.64 5.01
N GLU A 206 -0.88 -21.55 5.77
CA GLU A 206 -0.15 -21.34 7.04
C GLU A 206 -0.56 -22.31 8.15
N THR A 207 -1.84 -22.65 8.25
CA THR A 207 -2.36 -23.56 9.29
C THR A 207 -2.05 -25.04 9.01
N GLY A 208 -1.14 -25.32 8.08
CA GLY A 208 -0.84 -26.68 7.64
C GLY A 208 -1.84 -27.17 6.61
N GLY A 209 -2.26 -26.31 5.69
CA GLY A 209 -3.20 -26.64 4.60
C GLY A 209 -2.74 -27.79 3.74
N TRP A 210 -1.44 -28.11 3.74
CA TRP A 210 -0.94 -29.35 3.19
C TRP A 210 -1.60 -30.58 3.82
N VAL A 211 -1.96 -30.56 5.11
CA VAL A 211 -2.68 -31.66 5.78
C VAL A 211 -4.10 -31.80 5.23
N SER A 212 -4.82 -30.69 5.02
CA SER A 212 -6.17 -30.74 4.44
C SER A 212 -6.13 -31.13 2.96
N GLN A 213 -5.15 -30.64 2.20
CA GLN A 213 -4.91 -31.03 0.81
C GLN A 213 -4.50 -32.50 0.69
N VAL A 214 -3.65 -33.01 1.59
CA VAL A 214 -3.29 -34.43 1.65
C VAL A 214 -4.51 -35.27 2.02
N ARG A 215 -5.35 -34.84 2.97
CA ARG A 215 -6.63 -35.52 3.28
C ARG A 215 -7.58 -35.55 2.08
N ALA A 216 -7.69 -34.45 1.34
CA ALA A 216 -8.49 -34.39 0.11
C ALA A 216 -7.94 -35.31 -0.97
N ALA A 217 -6.61 -35.33 -1.17
CA ALA A 217 -5.94 -36.23 -2.11
C ALA A 217 -6.15 -37.71 -1.73
N ILE A 218 -6.04 -38.06 -0.44
CA ILE A 218 -6.33 -39.40 0.07
C ILE A 218 -7.77 -39.79 -0.26
N SER A 219 -8.74 -38.93 0.05
CA SER A 219 -10.16 -39.21 -0.23
C SER A 219 -10.45 -39.36 -1.73
N ALA A 220 -9.79 -38.57 -2.58
CA ALA A 220 -9.90 -38.69 -4.02
C ALA A 220 -9.34 -40.02 -4.55
N ILE A 221 -8.18 -40.47 -4.04
CA ILE A 221 -7.57 -41.74 -4.41
C ILE A 221 -8.38 -42.92 -3.90
N GLU A 222 -8.88 -42.87 -2.66
CA GLU A 222 -9.76 -43.90 -2.07
C GLU A 222 -11.10 -44.02 -2.83
N GLY A 223 -11.59 -42.92 -3.40
CA GLY A 223 -12.81 -42.88 -4.19
C GLY A 223 -12.70 -43.54 -5.58
N LEU A 224 -11.49 -43.83 -6.07
CA LEU A 224 -11.29 -44.44 -7.38
C LEU A 224 -11.82 -45.88 -7.39
N LYS A 225 -12.74 -46.18 -8.31
CA LYS A 225 -13.22 -47.55 -8.52
C LYS A 225 -12.23 -48.31 -9.41
N ILE A 226 -12.30 -49.64 -9.38
CA ILE A 226 -11.43 -50.53 -10.20
C ILE A 226 -11.43 -50.16 -11.70
N LYS A 227 -12.57 -49.68 -12.21
CA LYS A 227 -12.71 -49.20 -13.59
C LYS A 227 -11.94 -47.90 -13.86
N ASP A 228 -11.83 -47.02 -12.88
CA ASP A 228 -11.16 -45.73 -12.98
C ASP A 228 -9.64 -45.92 -12.89
N VAL A 229 -9.18 -46.86 -12.06
CA VAL A 229 -7.76 -47.25 -11.98
C VAL A 229 -7.22 -47.80 -13.30
N LYS A 230 -8.04 -48.54 -14.04
CA LYS A 230 -7.67 -49.07 -15.37
C LYS A 230 -7.57 -48.00 -16.46
N LEU A 231 -8.13 -46.81 -16.22
CA LEU A 231 -8.16 -45.68 -17.16
C LEU A 231 -7.08 -44.63 -16.83
N ILE A 232 -6.25 -44.87 -15.82
CA ILE A 232 -5.11 -44.02 -15.50
C ILE A 232 -4.12 -44.08 -16.66
N SER A 233 -3.86 -42.93 -17.28
CA SER A 233 -2.84 -42.77 -18.33
C SER A 233 -1.42 -42.88 -17.76
N ASP A 234 -0.44 -43.12 -18.62
CA ASP A 234 0.97 -43.21 -18.22
C ASP A 234 1.46 -41.91 -17.55
N ASP A 235 1.01 -40.74 -18.03
CA ASP A 235 1.33 -39.43 -17.42
C ASP A 235 0.74 -39.29 -16.01
N GLN A 236 -0.49 -39.76 -15.80
CA GLN A 236 -1.13 -39.75 -14.47
C GLN A 236 -0.48 -40.76 -13.52
N LEU A 237 -0.04 -41.91 -14.03
CA LEU A 237 0.72 -42.89 -13.26
C LEU A 237 2.06 -42.30 -12.82
N GLN A 238 2.74 -41.58 -13.72
CA GLN A 238 4.00 -40.89 -13.41
C GLN A 238 3.82 -39.82 -12.33
N LEU A 239 2.71 -39.07 -12.35
CA LEU A 239 2.38 -38.11 -11.29
C LEU A 239 2.20 -38.78 -9.92
N LEU A 240 1.53 -39.94 -9.87
CA LEU A 240 1.38 -40.72 -8.62
C LEU A 240 2.72 -41.25 -8.10
N GLU A 241 3.60 -41.66 -9.00
CA GLU A 241 4.95 -42.13 -8.68
C GLU A 241 5.87 -41.03 -8.13
N ILE A 242 5.80 -39.82 -8.70
CA ILE A 242 6.49 -38.63 -8.19
C ILE A 242 5.99 -38.32 -6.78
N LEU A 243 4.67 -38.30 -6.58
CA LEU A 243 4.07 -38.04 -5.27
C LEU A 243 4.52 -39.07 -4.22
N ARG A 244 4.55 -40.37 -4.56
CA ARG A 244 5.01 -41.44 -3.68
C ARG A 244 6.45 -41.22 -3.22
N THR A 245 7.33 -40.89 -4.16
CA THR A 245 8.76 -40.65 -3.87
C THR A 245 8.92 -39.49 -2.89
N LEU A 246 8.26 -38.37 -3.18
CA LEU A 246 8.35 -37.15 -2.38
C LEU A 246 7.79 -37.33 -0.95
N LEU A 247 6.73 -38.12 -0.79
CA LEU A 247 6.17 -38.48 0.52
C LEU A 247 7.15 -39.34 1.33
N ASN A 248 7.79 -40.33 0.71
CA ASN A 248 8.75 -41.19 1.40
C ASN A 248 9.96 -40.39 1.90
N GLU A 249 10.51 -39.50 1.07
CA GLU A 249 11.62 -38.62 1.46
C GLU A 249 11.27 -37.77 2.69
N ARG A 250 10.12 -37.09 2.68
CA ARG A 250 9.70 -36.23 3.80
C ARG A 250 9.42 -37.01 5.08
N ILE A 251 8.92 -38.24 4.97
CA ILE A 251 8.72 -39.13 6.12
C ILE A 251 10.08 -39.54 6.70
N GLU A 252 11.06 -39.89 5.87
CA GLU A 252 12.41 -40.21 6.32
C GLU A 252 13.11 -39.01 6.97
N ASP A 253 13.03 -37.82 6.36
CA ASP A 253 13.57 -36.58 6.92
C ASP A 253 13.01 -36.33 8.32
N ARG A 254 11.69 -36.49 8.51
CA ARG A 254 11.05 -36.31 9.81
C ARG A 254 11.53 -37.33 10.84
N LYS A 255 11.68 -38.60 10.45
CA LYS A 255 12.20 -39.66 11.32
C LYS A 255 13.63 -39.33 11.76
N LYS A 256 14.50 -38.94 10.83
CA LYS A 256 15.89 -38.53 11.12
C LYS A 256 15.94 -37.36 12.11
N LEU A 257 15.09 -36.35 11.92
CA LEU A 257 14.98 -35.17 12.78
C LEU A 257 14.31 -35.43 14.14
N SER A 258 13.60 -36.55 14.34
CA SER A 258 13.03 -36.92 15.65
C SER A 258 13.89 -37.89 16.44
N SER A 259 14.91 -38.47 15.80
CA SER A 259 15.89 -39.38 16.42
C SER A 259 17.22 -38.70 16.80
N ALA A 260 17.32 -37.39 16.57
CA ALA A 260 18.39 -36.51 17.03
C ALA A 260 17.87 -35.62 18.17
#